data_AF-A0A9P0MA57-F1
#
_entry.id   AF-A0A9P0MA57-F1
#
_cell.length_a   1.000
_cell.length_b   1.000
_cell.length_c   1.000
_cell.angle_alpha   90.00
_cell.angle_beta   90.00
_cell.angle_gamma   90.00
#
_symmetry.space_group_name_H-M   'P 1'
#
loop_
_entity.id
_entity.type
_entity.pdbx_description
1 polymer ?
#
loop_
_entity_poly.entity_id
_entity_poly.type
_entity_poly.pdbx_seq_one_letter_code
_entity_poly.pdbx_strand_id
1 'polypeptide(L)'
;MFRSASEAGPNDILKLYNYDGQLLNINSDLPPNTPSHPYTLQVVAANGMAALQESTGAELKALEARIAAVERQLHRELPLPPAVDELREEVERFREKLETSEKLSWLGKRILVMYINCS
;
A
#
# COMPACT_ATOMS: atom_id res chain seq x y z
N MET A 1 -37.55 4.54 -16.94
CA MET A 1 -37.09 3.60 -15.90
C MET A 1 -36.33 2.40 -16.45
N PHE A 2 -36.65 1.83 -17.63
CA PHE A 2 -35.93 0.65 -18.15
C PHE A 2 -34.52 0.90 -18.73
N ARG A 3 -34.13 2.16 -19.01
CA ARG A 3 -32.83 2.45 -19.66
C ARG A 3 -31.63 2.00 -18.83
N SER A 4 -31.65 2.24 -17.52
CA SER A 4 -30.56 1.85 -16.63
C SER A 4 -30.40 0.32 -16.52
N ALA A 5 -31.52 -0.41 -16.57
CA ALA A 5 -31.51 -1.87 -16.58
C ALA A 5 -31.04 -2.45 -17.92
N SER A 6 -31.37 -1.81 -19.05
CA SER A 6 -30.88 -2.22 -20.38
C SER A 6 -29.39 -1.94 -20.59
N GLU A 7 -28.81 -1.05 -19.80
CA GLU A 7 -27.38 -0.72 -19.80
C GLU A 7 -26.60 -1.51 -18.74
N ALA A 8 -27.25 -2.44 -18.03
CA ALA A 8 -26.63 -3.23 -16.98
C ALA A 8 -25.52 -4.13 -17.55
N GLY A 9 -24.34 -4.04 -16.95
CA GLY A 9 -23.18 -4.84 -17.31
C GLY A 9 -23.24 -6.27 -16.74
N PRO A 10 -22.32 -7.17 -17.14
CA PRO A 10 -22.29 -8.57 -16.70
C PRO A 10 -22.14 -8.77 -15.19
N ASN A 11 -21.60 -7.76 -14.49
CA ASN A 11 -21.35 -7.78 -13.05
C ASN A 11 -22.37 -6.95 -12.25
N ASP A 12 -23.40 -6.43 -12.92
CA ASP A 12 -24.42 -5.63 -12.27
C ASP A 12 -25.46 -6.54 -11.61
N ILE A 13 -25.90 -6.15 -10.43
CA ILE A 13 -26.92 -6.90 -9.69
C ILE A 13 -28.28 -6.31 -10.03
N LEU A 14 -29.17 -7.18 -10.50
CA LEU A 14 -30.53 -6.86 -10.88
C LEU A 14 -31.52 -7.46 -9.90
N LYS A 15 -32.57 -6.71 -9.57
CA LYS A 15 -33.74 -7.20 -8.84
C LYS A 15 -34.99 -7.06 -9.71
N LEU A 16 -35.75 -8.14 -9.83
CA LEU A 16 -37.03 -8.19 -10.52
C LEU A 16 -38.15 -8.12 -9.48
N TYR A 17 -39.10 -7.21 -9.68
CA TYR A 17 -40.27 -7.08 -8.82
C TYR A 17 -41.56 -7.29 -9.63
N ASN A 18 -42.57 -7.92 -9.03
CA ASN A 18 -43.91 -7.96 -9.61
C ASN A 18 -44.67 -6.64 -9.39
N TYR A 19 -45.88 -6.57 -9.94
CA TYR A 19 -46.76 -5.42 -9.77
C TYR A 19 -47.10 -5.13 -8.30
N ASP A 20 -47.16 -6.17 -7.46
CA ASP A 20 -47.40 -6.06 -6.02
C ASP A 20 -46.14 -5.66 -5.22
N GLY A 21 -45.01 -5.42 -5.89
CA GLY A 21 -43.75 -5.02 -5.26
C GLY A 21 -42.97 -6.16 -4.61
N GLN A 22 -43.32 -7.41 -4.87
CA GLN A 22 -42.63 -8.60 -4.35
C GLN A 22 -41.40 -8.92 -5.21
N LEU A 23 -40.28 -9.24 -4.56
CA LEU A 23 -39.05 -9.66 -5.22
C LEU A 23 -39.23 -11.06 -5.81
N LEU A 24 -38.96 -11.19 -7.10
CA LEU A 24 -39.03 -12.45 -7.84
C LEU A 24 -37.63 -12.95 -8.21
N ASN A 25 -37.49 -14.27 -8.22
CA ASN A 25 -36.32 -14.92 -8.79
C ASN A 25 -36.44 -14.96 -10.31
N ILE A 26 -35.37 -14.62 -11.02
CA ILE A 26 -35.33 -14.64 -12.48
C ILE A 26 -35.04 -16.08 -12.93
N ASN A 27 -36.04 -16.73 -13.52
CA ASN A 27 -35.94 -18.09 -14.06
C ASN A 27 -36.82 -18.25 -15.31
N SER A 28 -36.73 -19.42 -15.95
CA SER A 28 -37.49 -19.76 -17.17
C SER A 28 -39.00 -19.92 -16.97
N ASP A 29 -39.44 -20.08 -15.72
CA ASP A 29 -40.83 -20.43 -15.38
C ASP A 29 -41.66 -19.18 -15.07
N LEU A 30 -41.06 -17.99 -15.15
CA LEU A 30 -41.76 -16.73 -14.98
C LEU A 30 -42.79 -16.51 -16.10
N PRO A 31 -44.04 -16.15 -15.74
CA PRO A 31 -45.05 -15.79 -16.73
C PRO A 31 -44.60 -14.63 -17.63
N PRO A 32 -45.09 -14.56 -18.88
CA PRO A 32 -44.86 -13.41 -19.73
C PRO A 32 -45.35 -12.12 -19.09
N ASN A 33 -44.59 -11.04 -19.26
CA ASN A 33 -44.97 -9.72 -18.77
C ASN A 33 -46.27 -9.26 -19.45
N THR A 34 -47.20 -8.68 -18.69
CA THR A 34 -48.47 -8.19 -19.22
C THR A 34 -48.60 -6.68 -19.01
N PRO A 35 -49.28 -5.94 -19.92
CA PRO A 35 -49.46 -4.50 -19.75
C PRO A 35 -50.26 -4.10 -18.51
N SER A 36 -51.11 -5.00 -18.01
CA SER A 36 -51.91 -4.79 -16.81
C SER A 36 -51.13 -4.98 -15.51
N HIS A 37 -50.14 -5.88 -15.50
CA HIS A 37 -49.32 -6.18 -14.32
C HIS A 37 -47.84 -6.22 -14.71
N PRO A 38 -47.24 -5.05 -15.01
CA PRO A 38 -45.87 -5.00 -15.49
C PRO A 38 -44.88 -5.38 -14.40
N TYR A 39 -43.89 -6.21 -14.75
CA TYR A 39 -42.70 -6.37 -13.92
C TYR A 39 -41.84 -5.09 -13.90
N THR A 40 -41.19 -4.84 -12.77
CA THR A 40 -40.21 -3.77 -12.61
C THR A 40 -38.82 -4.35 -12.43
N LEU A 41 -37.85 -3.90 -13.23
CA LEU A 41 -36.45 -4.27 -13.09
C LEU A 41 -35.67 -3.11 -12.46
N GLN A 42 -34.86 -3.40 -11.44
CA GLN A 42 -34.01 -2.42 -10.77
C GLN A 42 -32.56 -2.89 -10.75
N VAL A 43 -31.65 -2.00 -11.18
CA VAL A 43 -30.21 -2.18 -10.95
C VAL A 43 -29.91 -1.75 -9.51
N VAL A 44 -29.45 -2.68 -8.69
CA VAL A 44 -29.17 -2.42 -7.27
C VAL A 44 -27.69 -2.28 -6.96
N ALA A 45 -26.83 -2.73 -7.86
CA ALA A 45 -25.40 -2.44 -7.84
C ALA A 45 -24.91 -2.44 -9.27
N ALA A 46 -24.49 -1.28 -9.77
CA ALA A 46 -23.72 -1.20 -11.00
C ALA A 46 -22.25 -1.37 -10.60
N ASN A 47 -21.60 -2.44 -11.08
CA ASN A 47 -20.19 -2.68 -10.78
C ASN A 47 -19.30 -1.81 -11.68
N GLY A 48 -19.47 -0.49 -11.60
CA GLY A 48 -18.51 0.48 -12.13
C GLY A 48 -17.16 0.42 -11.41
N MET A 49 -17.07 -0.30 -10.28
CA MET A 49 -15.85 -0.45 -9.49
C MET A 49 -14.89 -1.52 -10.00
N ALA A 50 -15.35 -2.57 -10.71
CA ALA A 50 -14.45 -3.61 -11.22
C ALA A 50 -13.45 -3.08 -12.26
N ALA A 51 -13.88 -2.18 -13.14
CA ALA A 51 -12.99 -1.53 -14.11
C ALA A 51 -12.03 -0.52 -13.43
N LEU A 52 -12.47 0.12 -12.34
CA LEU A 52 -11.62 1.01 -11.54
C LEU A 52 -10.60 0.23 -10.69
N GLN A 53 -10.93 -0.98 -10.25
CA GLN A 53 -10.10 -1.78 -9.36
C GLN A 53 -8.75 -2.17 -9.98
N GLU A 54 -8.72 -2.44 -11.29
CA GLU A 54 -7.50 -2.85 -11.99
C GLU A 54 -6.55 -1.67 -12.23
N SER A 55 -7.06 -0.53 -12.73
CA SER A 55 -6.25 0.69 -12.95
C SER A 55 -5.79 1.31 -11.64
N THR A 56 -6.73 1.53 -10.71
CA THR A 56 -6.43 2.20 -9.44
C THR A 56 -5.55 1.34 -8.54
N GLY A 57 -5.68 0.01 -8.61
CA GLY A 57 -4.82 -0.91 -7.87
C GLY A 57 -3.35 -0.84 -8.31
N ALA A 58 -3.10 -0.74 -9.61
CA ALA A 58 -1.74 -0.58 -10.15
C ALA A 58 -1.14 0.79 -9.79
N GLU A 59 -1.93 1.85 -9.87
CA GLU A 59 -1.52 3.21 -9.49
C GLU A 59 -1.18 3.32 -8.00
N LEU A 60 -1.98 2.69 -7.13
CA LEU A 60 -1.73 2.68 -5.68
C LEU A 60 -0.42 1.95 -5.34
N LYS A 61 -0.16 0.79 -5.96
CA LYS A 61 1.12 0.07 -5.79
C LYS A 61 2.31 0.88 -6.27
N ALA A 62 2.16 1.60 -7.37
CA ALA A 62 3.21 2.49 -7.88
C ALA A 62 3.49 3.65 -6.90
N LEU A 63 2.44 4.19 -6.27
CA LEU A 63 2.57 5.24 -5.25
C LEU A 63 3.28 4.70 -3.99
N GLU A 64 2.89 3.52 -3.50
CA GLU A 64 3.54 2.85 -2.36
C GLU A 64 5.04 2.64 -2.60
N ALA A 65 5.41 2.17 -3.79
CA ALA A 65 6.81 1.96 -4.15
C ALA A 65 7.62 3.28 -4.14
N ARG A 66 7.01 4.37 -4.62
CA ARG A 66 7.64 5.71 -4.62
C ARG A 66 7.81 6.24 -3.21
N ILE A 67 6.81 6.10 -2.33
CA ILE A 67 6.89 6.51 -0.92
C ILE A 67 8.02 5.74 -0.22
N ALA A 68 8.06 4.42 -0.37
CA ALA A 68 9.10 3.59 0.24
C ALA A 68 10.52 3.96 -0.26
N ALA A 69 10.65 4.41 -1.50
CA ALA A 69 11.94 4.90 -2.02
C ALA A 69 12.36 6.22 -1.36
N VAL A 70 11.42 7.17 -1.25
CA VAL A 70 11.64 8.46 -0.59
C VAL A 70 11.97 8.29 0.89
N GLU A 71 11.25 7.41 1.60
CA GLU A 71 11.53 7.12 3.01
C GLU A 71 12.95 6.58 3.22
N ARG A 72 13.41 5.67 2.35
CA ARG A 72 14.79 5.16 2.40
C ARG A 72 15.83 6.23 2.11
N GLN A 73 15.54 7.17 1.20
CA GLN A 73 16.43 8.30 0.92
C GLN A 73 16.52 9.23 2.12
N LEU A 74 15.38 9.62 2.69
CA LEU A 74 15.32 10.45 3.89
C LEU A 74 16.08 9.81 5.06
N HIS A 75 15.92 8.50 5.27
CA HIS A 75 16.64 7.78 6.32
C HIS A 75 18.17 7.79 6.15
N ARG A 76 18.67 7.94 4.91
CA ARG A 76 20.11 8.04 4.62
C ARG A 76 20.64 9.46 4.68
N GLU A 77 19.78 10.45 4.40
CA GLU A 77 20.13 11.87 4.29
C GLU A 77 19.93 12.64 5.59
N LEU A 78 19.21 12.06 6.56
CA LEU A 78 19.10 12.66 7.89
C LEU A 78 20.46 12.66 8.57
N PRO A 79 20.96 13.83 9.02
CA PRO A 79 22.18 13.89 9.81
C PRO A 79 22.01 13.03 11.07
N LEU A 80 23.09 12.39 11.48
CA LEU A 80 23.09 11.62 12.72
C LEU A 80 22.63 12.54 13.87
N PRO A 81 21.91 12.00 14.88
CA PRO A 81 21.56 12.79 16.05
C PRO A 81 22.82 13.44 16.63
N PRO A 82 22.77 14.71 17.10
CA PRO A 82 23.96 15.42 17.59
C PRO A 82 24.78 14.64 18.62
N ALA A 83 24.10 13.88 19.49
CA ALA A 83 24.74 13.01 20.48
C ALA A 83 25.62 11.90 19.85
N VAL A 84 25.27 11.41 18.67
CA VAL A 84 26.05 10.39 17.94
C VAL A 84 27.28 11.02 17.28
N ASP A 85 27.15 12.25 16.75
CA ASP A 85 28.29 13.00 16.21
C ASP A 85 29.26 13.40 17.32
N GLU A 86 28.76 13.88 18.47
CA GLU A 86 29.58 14.18 19.65
C GLU A 86 30.33 12.93 20.16
N LEU A 87 29.65 11.79 20.21
CA LEU A 87 30.26 10.51 20.59
C LEU A 87 31.35 10.10 19.59
N ARG A 88 31.11 10.28 18.28
CA ARG A 88 32.09 9.99 17.24
C ARG A 88 33.34 10.84 17.42
N GLU A 89 33.20 12.13 17.66
CA GLU A 89 34.35 12.99 17.96
C GLU A 89 35.08 12.56 19.23
N GLU A 90 34.35 12.13 20.26
CA GLU A 90 34.97 11.66 21.50
C GLU A 90 35.78 10.39 21.27
N VAL A 91 35.25 9.45 20.48
CA VAL A 91 35.96 8.23 20.06
C VAL A 91 37.23 8.57 19.28
N GLU A 92 37.17 9.52 18.34
CA GLU A 92 38.34 9.98 17.59
C GLU A 92 39.39 10.62 18.51
N ARG A 93 38.96 11.50 19.43
CA ARG A 93 39.84 12.10 20.45
C ARG A 93 40.48 11.03 21.34
N PHE A 94 39.74 9.99 21.71
CA PHE A 94 40.29 8.86 22.48
C PHE A 94 41.30 8.06 21.66
N ARG A 95 41.04 7.82 20.37
CA ARG A 95 41.98 7.15 19.47
C ARG A 95 43.29 7.93 19.37
N GLU A 96 43.23 9.24 19.12
CA GLU A 96 44.41 10.10 19.05
C GLU A 96 45.21 10.08 20.35
N LYS A 97 44.54 10.13 21.50
CA LYS A 97 45.21 10.01 22.82
C LYS A 97 45.89 8.65 23.02
N LEU A 98 45.30 7.56 22.52
CA LEU A 98 45.90 6.23 22.58
C LEU A 98 47.11 6.10 21.64
N GLU A 99 47.09 6.77 20.49
CA GLU A 99 48.18 6.77 19.52
C GLU A 99 49.35 7.67 19.94
N THR A 100 49.06 8.82 20.57
CA THR A 100 50.07 9.82 20.99
C THR A 100 50.65 9.57 22.38
N SER A 101 49.97 8.80 23.23
CA SER A 101 50.50 8.39 24.53
C SER A 101 51.44 7.19 24.37
N GLU A 102 52.75 7.40 24.49
CA GLU A 102 53.76 6.33 24.40
C GLU A 102 53.46 5.14 25.33
N LYS A 103 52.87 5.40 26.50
CA LYS A 103 52.49 4.39 27.52
C LYS A 103 51.28 3.53 27.14
N LEU A 104 50.47 3.98 26.16
CA LEU A 104 49.25 3.29 25.70
C LEU A 104 49.28 2.94 24.20
N SER A 105 50.36 3.30 23.49
CA SER A 105 50.58 2.98 22.07
C SER A 105 50.44 1.49 21.71
N TRP A 106 50.65 0.59 22.68
CA TRP A 106 50.46 -0.86 22.53
C TRP A 106 48.98 -1.28 22.50
N LEU A 107 48.07 -0.50 23.09
CA LEU A 107 46.62 -0.73 23.03
C LEU A 107 46.07 -0.34 21.65
N GLY A 108 46.53 0.78 21.08
CA GLY A 108 46.18 1.18 19.72
C GLY A 108 46.51 0.11 18.67
N LYS A 109 47.68 -0.53 18.78
CA LYS A 109 48.08 -1.66 17.92
C LYS A 109 47.17 -2.89 18.06
N ARG A 110 46.61 -3.18 19.24
CA ARG A 110 45.68 -4.31 19.44
C ARG A 110 44.28 -4.03 18.88
N ILE A 111 43.82 -2.79 18.96
CA ILE A 111 42.52 -2.38 18.41
C ILE A 111 42.54 -2.42 16.88
N LEU A 112 43.63 -1.94 16.25
CA LEU A 112 43.78 -2.02 14.79
C LEU A 112 43.75 -3.48 14.27
N VAL A 113 44.37 -4.41 15.00
CA VAL A 113 44.38 -5.85 14.66
C VAL A 113 43.00 -6.49 14.79
N MET A 114 42.16 -6.04 15.73
CA MET A 114 40.77 -6.51 15.83
C MET A 114 39.89 -6.00 14.67
N TYR A 115 40.06 -4.75 14.23
CA TYR A 115 39.30 -4.20 13.10
C TYR A 115 39.63 -4.90 11.77
N ILE A 116 40.89 -5.26 11.54
CA ILE A 116 41.33 -5.97 10.32
C ILE A 116 40.84 -7.44 10.29
N ASN A 117 40.60 -8.07 11.43
CA ASN A 117 40.08 -9.45 11.51
C ASN A 117 38.54 -9.53 11.50
N CYS A 118 37.83 -8.40 11.54
CA CYS A 118 36.37 -8.32 11.52
C CYS A 118 35.80 -7.76 10.19
N SER A 119 36.65 -7.50 9.20
CA SER A 119 36.28 -7.15 7.82
C SER A 119 36.55 -8.33 6.89
#